data_AF-A0A7D9JP99-F1
#
_entry.id   AF-A0A7D9JP99-F1
#
_cell.length_a   1.000
_cell.length_b   1.000
_cell.length_c   1.000
_cell.angle_alpha   90.00
_cell.angle_beta   90.00
_cell.angle_gamma   90.00
#
_symmetry.space_group_name_H-M   'P 1'
#
loop_
_entity.id
_entity.type
_entity.pdbx_description
1 polymer ?
#
loop_
_entity_poly.entity_id
_entity_poly.type
_entity_poly.pdbx_seq_one_letter_code
_entity_poly.pdbx_strand_id
1 'polypeptide(L)'
;LKFVLCVVGYDKLKPYGFAVHGAICGYSRRILWLEALRSNNDPQIVAEIYLDFVKEVGGCPQHVRTDCGTENVLIAGMQCYLRADGLGEWAGEKSHIYGSSPANQRIEAWWSFLRRNRSGWWIDLFQDMCQTGILELGNVYHMECLWFCYSRIIQQELYNVKDQWNSHYIRKSQHETIAGIPDLLFFIPEYYGGDNCLCEVSHTKILELETSERNDESENIYQEYFEYVCEMRSWRSPKDVHEAFEMFQQLVNLME
;
A
#
# COMPACT_ATOMS: atom_id res chain seq x y z
N LEU A 1 1.96 -25.50 -2.46
CA LEU A 1 2.74 -24.25 -2.51
C LEU A 1 2.04 -23.22 -1.64
N LYS A 2 2.71 -22.62 -0.65
CA LYS A 2 2.04 -21.73 0.33
C LYS A 2 1.93 -20.31 -0.25
N PHE A 3 0.72 -19.81 -0.45
CA PHE A 3 0.49 -18.38 -0.64
C PHE A 3 0.80 -17.68 0.68
N VAL A 4 1.99 -17.09 0.76
CA VAL A 4 2.40 -16.26 1.90
C VAL A 4 2.31 -14.82 1.45
N LEU A 5 1.43 -14.06 2.10
CA LEU A 5 1.40 -12.60 1.99
C LEU A 5 2.55 -12.03 2.80
N CYS A 6 3.41 -11.19 2.21
CA CYS A 6 4.36 -10.38 2.97
C CYS A 6 3.85 -8.93 2.97
N VAL A 7 3.54 -8.40 4.15
CA VAL A 7 3.06 -7.02 4.36
C VAL A 7 4.18 -6.22 5.01
N VAL A 8 4.65 -5.15 4.36
CA VAL A 8 5.75 -4.31 4.89
C VAL A 8 5.58 -2.85 4.45
N GLY A 9 5.84 -1.92 5.37
CA GLY A 9 5.93 -0.49 5.08
C GLY A 9 7.21 -0.08 4.35
N TYR A 10 7.11 0.96 3.52
CA TYR A 10 8.21 1.59 2.81
C TYR A 10 8.35 3.05 3.23
N ASP A 11 9.36 3.31 4.06
CA ASP A 11 9.50 4.58 4.77
C ASP A 11 10.39 5.61 4.06
N LYS A 12 10.82 5.36 2.81
CA LYS A 12 11.79 6.27 2.16
C LYS A 12 11.22 7.63 1.79
N LEU A 13 9.91 7.74 1.62
CA LEU A 13 9.21 9.01 1.39
C LEU A 13 8.56 9.57 2.66
N LYS A 14 8.63 8.83 3.78
CA LYS A 14 8.06 9.21 5.08
C LYS A 14 8.60 10.55 5.61
N PRO A 15 9.88 10.93 5.40
CA PRO A 15 10.37 12.28 5.77
C PRO A 15 9.62 13.43 5.08
N TYR A 16 8.97 13.16 3.94
CA TYR A 16 8.17 14.12 3.18
C TYR A 16 6.66 13.93 3.42
N GLY A 17 6.27 13.16 4.43
CA GLY A 17 4.87 12.92 4.78
C GLY A 17 4.19 11.80 4.01
N PHE A 18 4.90 11.06 3.15
CA PHE A 18 4.34 9.94 2.38
C PHE A 18 4.91 8.60 2.86
N ALA A 19 4.20 7.91 3.73
CA ALA A 19 4.47 6.50 4.00
C ALA A 19 3.86 5.67 2.86
N VAL A 20 4.52 4.61 2.40
CA VAL A 20 3.93 3.68 1.43
C VAL A 20 3.73 2.33 2.12
N HIS A 21 2.55 1.77 2.03
CA HIS A 21 2.23 0.45 2.55
C HIS A 21 1.96 -0.50 1.40
N GLY A 22 2.57 -1.69 1.42
CA GLY A 22 2.43 -2.62 0.32
C GLY A 22 2.50 -4.07 0.74
N ALA A 23 1.95 -4.94 -0.11
CA ALA A 23 2.09 -6.37 0.06
C ALA A 23 2.34 -7.12 -1.25
N ILE A 24 3.07 -8.22 -1.13
CA ILE A 24 3.43 -9.08 -2.26
C ILE A 24 3.07 -10.55 -1.96
N CYS A 25 2.57 -11.24 -2.98
CA CYS A 25 2.38 -12.68 -2.91
C CYS A 25 3.73 -13.42 -3.06
N GLY A 26 4.07 -14.25 -2.08
CA GLY A 26 5.30 -15.03 -2.07
C GLY A 26 5.43 -16.03 -3.24
N TYR A 27 4.32 -16.55 -3.76
CA TYR A 27 4.32 -17.49 -4.89
C TYR A 27 4.41 -16.76 -6.23
N SER A 28 3.37 -16.01 -6.59
CA SER A 28 3.22 -15.37 -7.89
C SER A 28 4.10 -14.13 -8.07
N ARG A 29 4.55 -13.52 -6.97
CA ARG A 29 5.19 -12.19 -6.92
C ARG A 29 4.28 -11.06 -7.39
N ARG A 30 2.97 -11.30 -7.40
CA ARG A 30 1.97 -10.27 -7.64
C ARG A 30 2.02 -9.29 -6.48
N ILE A 31 2.09 -8.01 -6.81
CA ILE A 31 1.87 -6.93 -5.85
C ILE A 31 0.37 -6.82 -5.63
N LEU A 32 -0.06 -6.98 -4.39
CA LEU A 32 -1.48 -7.05 -4.05
C LEU A 32 -2.05 -5.65 -3.87
N TRP A 33 -1.37 -4.81 -3.10
CA TRP A 33 -1.69 -3.40 -2.94
C TRP A 33 -0.42 -2.56 -2.77
N LEU A 34 -0.55 -1.26 -3.04
CA LEU A 34 0.45 -0.22 -2.82
C LEU A 34 -0.28 1.07 -2.52
N GLU A 35 -0.31 1.46 -1.25
CA GLU A 35 -1.07 2.62 -0.78
C GLU A 35 -0.16 3.68 -0.19
N ALA A 36 -0.31 4.92 -0.61
CA ALA A 36 0.31 6.08 -0.02
C ALA A 36 -0.53 6.53 1.19
N LEU A 37 0.07 6.50 2.36
CA LEU A 37 -0.55 6.80 3.65
C LEU A 37 0.17 7.97 4.32
N ARG A 38 -0.56 8.73 5.15
CA ARG A 38 0.05 9.73 6.04
C ARG A 38 0.88 9.08 7.13
N SER A 39 0.43 7.92 7.59
CA SER A 39 1.11 7.08 8.57
C SER A 39 0.82 5.61 8.25
N ASN A 40 1.85 4.78 8.32
CA ASN A 40 1.74 3.32 8.25
C ASN A 40 1.77 2.67 9.64
N ASN A 41 1.65 3.46 10.70
CA ASN A 41 1.66 2.96 12.08
C ASN A 41 0.25 2.69 12.62
N ASP A 42 -0.79 3.12 11.89
CA ASP A 42 -2.18 2.94 12.31
C ASP A 42 -2.66 1.54 11.88
N PRO A 43 -2.96 0.64 12.84
CA PRO A 43 -3.41 -0.69 12.49
C PRO A 43 -4.77 -0.70 11.79
N GLN A 44 -5.63 0.30 12.00
CA GLN A 44 -6.97 0.36 11.38
C GLN A 44 -6.85 0.57 9.88
N ILE A 45 -6.07 1.58 9.46
CA ILE A 45 -5.81 1.85 8.03
C ILE A 45 -5.23 0.61 7.34
N VAL A 46 -4.30 -0.06 8.00
CA VAL A 46 -3.66 -1.27 7.47
C VAL A 46 -4.65 -2.45 7.36
N ALA A 47 -5.59 -2.54 8.29
CA ALA A 47 -6.66 -3.54 8.30
C ALA A 47 -7.70 -3.29 7.19
N GLU A 48 -8.11 -2.03 6.98
CA GLU A 48 -9.02 -1.63 5.90
C GLU A 48 -8.46 -2.01 4.53
N ILE A 49 -7.18 -1.69 4.28
CA ILE A 49 -6.49 -2.06 3.03
C ILE A 49 -6.51 -3.59 2.83
N TYR A 50 -6.28 -4.35 3.90
CA TYR A 50 -6.33 -5.80 3.83
C TYR A 50 -7.72 -6.33 3.53
N LEU A 51 -8.75 -5.76 4.15
CA LEU A 51 -10.14 -6.11 3.95
C LEU A 51 -10.60 -5.79 2.52
N ASP A 52 -10.20 -4.65 1.97
CA ASP A 52 -10.47 -4.29 0.58
C ASP A 52 -9.79 -5.23 -0.41
N PHE A 53 -8.55 -5.66 -0.13
CA PHE A 53 -7.90 -6.72 -0.89
C PHE A 53 -8.71 -8.02 -0.86
N VAL A 54 -9.18 -8.46 0.32
CA VAL A 54 -10.00 -9.68 0.45
C VAL A 54 -11.29 -9.59 -0.38
N LYS A 55 -11.91 -8.41 -0.44
CA LYS A 55 -13.09 -8.16 -1.29
C LYS A 55 -12.73 -8.18 -2.77
N GLU A 56 -11.66 -7.49 -3.18
CA GLU A 56 -11.21 -7.41 -4.57
C GLU A 56 -10.99 -8.80 -5.18
N VAL A 57 -10.31 -9.68 -4.43
CA VAL A 57 -9.97 -11.03 -4.93
C VAL A 57 -11.07 -12.06 -4.67
N GLY A 58 -12.09 -11.73 -3.86
CA GLY A 58 -13.18 -12.65 -3.51
C GLY A 58 -12.79 -13.76 -2.53
N GLY A 59 -11.79 -13.52 -1.68
CA GLY A 59 -11.31 -14.52 -0.72
C GLY A 59 -10.08 -14.07 0.07
N CYS A 60 -9.61 -14.93 0.98
CA CYS A 60 -8.42 -14.67 1.78
C CYS A 60 -7.28 -15.64 1.42
N PRO A 61 -6.01 -15.23 1.62
CA PRO A 61 -4.87 -16.12 1.44
C PRO A 61 -4.89 -17.28 2.44
N GLN A 62 -4.26 -18.41 2.09
CA GLN A 62 -4.03 -19.50 3.04
C GLN A 62 -3.16 -19.07 4.22
N HIS A 63 -2.14 -18.24 3.97
CA HIS A 63 -1.22 -17.78 4.98
C HIS A 63 -0.89 -16.29 4.82
N VAL A 64 -0.94 -15.57 5.94
CA VAL A 64 -0.40 -14.21 6.02
C VAL A 64 0.84 -14.22 6.88
N ARG A 65 1.89 -13.55 6.40
CA ARG A 65 3.09 -13.27 7.17
C ARG A 65 3.26 -11.76 7.31
N THR A 66 3.33 -11.31 8.55
CA THR A 66 3.67 -9.93 8.88
C THR A 66 4.91 -9.93 9.77
N ASP A 67 5.55 -8.77 9.91
CA ASP A 67 6.47 -8.57 11.02
C ASP A 67 5.70 -8.45 12.35
N CYS A 68 6.44 -8.41 13.46
CA CYS A 68 5.90 -8.23 14.80
C CYS A 68 5.52 -6.76 15.11
N GLY A 69 5.17 -5.97 14.09
CA GLY A 69 4.72 -4.59 14.25
C GLY A 69 3.31 -4.51 14.86
N THR A 70 3.06 -3.47 15.65
CA THR A 70 1.73 -3.20 16.23
C THR A 70 0.70 -2.85 15.17
N GLU A 71 1.13 -2.27 14.06
CA GLU A 71 0.33 -1.95 12.87
C GLU A 71 -0.26 -3.20 12.20
N ASN A 72 0.35 -4.37 12.38
CA ASN A 72 -0.05 -5.62 11.73
C ASN A 72 -0.96 -6.50 12.60
N VAL A 73 -1.25 -6.09 13.83
CA VAL A 73 -2.03 -6.88 14.80
C VAL A 73 -3.46 -7.12 14.31
N LEU A 74 -4.09 -6.12 13.69
CA LEU A 74 -5.45 -6.27 13.16
C LEU A 74 -5.51 -7.19 11.94
N ILE A 75 -4.53 -7.13 11.03
CA ILE A 75 -4.40 -8.10 9.93
C ILE A 75 -4.30 -9.52 10.47
N ALA A 76 -3.51 -9.74 11.52
CA ALA A 76 -3.36 -11.05 12.15
C ALA A 76 -4.70 -11.57 12.70
N GLY A 77 -5.44 -10.72 13.40
CA GLY A 77 -6.77 -11.04 13.93
C GLY A 77 -7.79 -11.34 12.82
N MET A 78 -7.87 -10.45 11.82
CA MET A 78 -8.75 -10.62 10.65
C MET A 78 -8.46 -11.92 9.92
N GLN A 79 -7.20 -12.20 9.63
CA GLN A 79 -6.82 -13.42 8.93
C GLN A 79 -7.26 -14.67 9.69
N CYS A 80 -7.00 -14.72 11.00
CA CYS A 80 -7.44 -15.82 11.85
C CYS A 80 -8.98 -15.96 11.85
N TYR A 81 -9.70 -14.84 11.91
CA TYR A 81 -11.16 -14.81 11.90
C TYR A 81 -11.77 -15.32 10.59
N LEU A 82 -11.29 -14.80 9.46
CA LEU A 82 -11.71 -15.22 8.13
C LEU A 82 -11.49 -16.72 7.92
N ARG A 83 -10.38 -17.24 8.46
CA ARG A 83 -9.97 -18.64 8.39
C ARG A 83 -10.51 -19.54 9.49
N ALA A 84 -11.32 -19.05 10.42
CA ALA A 84 -11.75 -19.80 11.61
C ALA A 84 -12.53 -21.09 11.28
N ASP A 85 -13.34 -21.08 10.22
CA ASP A 85 -14.16 -22.24 9.83
C ASP A 85 -13.44 -23.19 8.86
N GLY A 86 -12.16 -22.92 8.55
CA GLY A 86 -11.39 -23.73 7.62
C GLY A 86 -11.05 -25.10 8.21
N LEU A 87 -11.15 -26.16 7.41
CA LEU A 87 -10.86 -27.55 7.82
C LEU A 87 -9.38 -27.94 7.69
N GLY A 88 -8.53 -27.05 7.15
CA GLY A 88 -7.11 -27.33 6.93
C GLY A 88 -6.28 -27.23 8.21
N GLU A 89 -5.18 -27.98 8.29
CA GLU A 89 -4.20 -27.93 9.39
C GLU A 89 -3.75 -26.50 9.74
N TRP A 90 -3.74 -25.63 8.74
CA TRP A 90 -3.29 -24.25 8.79
C TRP A 90 -4.43 -23.21 8.89
N ALA A 91 -5.65 -23.63 9.19
CA ALA A 91 -6.79 -22.74 9.40
C ALA A 91 -6.78 -22.09 10.79
N GLY A 92 -7.68 -21.12 11.00
CA GLY A 92 -7.79 -20.35 12.24
C GLY A 92 -6.48 -19.67 12.62
N GLU A 93 -6.05 -19.83 13.87
CA GLU A 93 -4.86 -19.20 14.46
C GLU A 93 -3.55 -19.51 13.71
N LYS A 94 -3.48 -20.65 13.01
CA LYS A 94 -2.27 -21.07 12.26
C LYS A 94 -2.18 -20.45 10.86
N SER A 95 -3.18 -19.66 10.47
CA SER A 95 -3.24 -18.99 9.17
C SER A 95 -2.45 -17.68 9.14
N HIS A 96 -2.03 -17.18 10.30
CA HIS A 96 -1.10 -16.06 10.42
C HIS A 96 0.22 -16.50 11.06
N ILE A 97 1.33 -15.94 10.59
CA ILE A 97 2.67 -16.20 11.13
C ILE A 97 3.43 -14.88 11.24
N TYR A 98 3.90 -14.57 12.45
CA TYR A 98 4.90 -13.52 12.63
C TYR A 98 6.26 -13.98 12.09
N GLY A 99 6.84 -13.22 11.16
CA GLY A 99 8.14 -13.48 10.56
C GLY A 99 9.14 -12.37 10.88
N SER A 100 10.42 -12.71 11.00
CA SER A 100 11.49 -11.72 11.07
C SER A 100 11.75 -11.08 9.71
N SER A 101 12.18 -9.81 9.68
CA SER A 101 12.46 -9.05 8.45
C SER A 101 13.33 -9.78 7.41
N PRO A 102 14.39 -10.55 7.77
CA PRO A 102 15.20 -11.28 6.80
C PRO A 102 14.43 -12.34 5.99
N ALA A 103 13.23 -12.73 6.42
CA ALA A 103 12.36 -13.65 5.71
C ALA A 103 11.48 -12.97 4.65
N ASN A 104 11.47 -11.63 4.60
CA ASN A 104 10.66 -10.81 3.67
C ASN A 104 11.44 -10.40 2.41
N GLN A 105 12.44 -11.18 2.01
CA GLN A 105 13.37 -10.87 0.90
C GLN A 105 12.68 -10.47 -0.41
N ARG A 106 11.50 -11.03 -0.71
CA ARG A 106 10.77 -10.72 -1.95
C ARG A 106 10.26 -9.28 -1.97
N ILE A 107 9.66 -8.80 -0.88
CA ILE A 107 9.18 -7.43 -0.83
C ILE A 107 10.35 -6.45 -0.70
N GLU A 108 11.40 -6.80 0.05
CA GLU A 108 12.61 -5.96 0.16
C GLU A 108 13.34 -5.80 -1.18
N ALA A 109 13.44 -6.87 -1.96
CA ALA A 109 13.95 -6.82 -3.32
C ALA A 109 13.06 -5.96 -4.23
N TRP A 110 11.75 -6.05 -4.06
CA TRP A 110 10.80 -5.22 -4.80
C TRP A 110 10.88 -3.73 -4.41
N TRP A 111 11.03 -3.41 -3.12
CA TRP A 111 11.27 -2.05 -2.65
C TRP A 111 12.56 -1.46 -3.22
N SER A 112 13.59 -2.29 -3.40
CA SER A 112 14.82 -1.90 -4.08
C SER A 112 14.59 -1.57 -5.56
N PHE A 113 13.72 -2.32 -6.23
CA PHE A 113 13.27 -2.01 -7.59
C PHE A 113 12.50 -0.68 -7.63
N LEU A 114 11.53 -0.47 -6.73
CA LEU A 114 10.77 0.78 -6.65
C LEU A 114 11.69 1.98 -6.42
N ARG A 115 12.68 1.84 -5.52
CA ARG A 115 13.67 2.88 -5.22
C ARG A 115 14.46 3.33 -6.44
N ARG A 116 14.91 2.39 -7.26
CA ARG A 116 15.77 2.70 -8.42
C ARG A 116 15.00 3.29 -9.59
N ASN A 117 13.72 2.96 -9.74
CA ASN A 117 12.96 3.28 -10.95
C ASN A 117 11.96 4.44 -10.76
N ARG A 118 11.47 4.67 -9.54
CA ARG A 118 10.33 5.56 -9.28
C ARG A 118 10.61 6.50 -8.12
N SER A 119 10.71 5.98 -6.90
CA SER A 119 10.78 6.82 -5.71
C SER A 119 12.09 7.59 -5.55
N GLY A 120 13.16 7.22 -6.25
CA GLY A 120 14.39 8.02 -6.29
C GLY A 120 14.14 9.43 -6.83
N TRP A 121 13.37 9.55 -7.91
CA TRP A 121 13.06 10.84 -8.52
C TRP A 121 12.20 11.73 -7.60
N TRP A 122 11.22 11.15 -6.90
CA TRP A 122 10.43 11.88 -5.89
C TRP A 122 11.27 12.41 -4.74
N ILE A 123 12.25 11.63 -4.30
CA ILE A 123 13.15 12.04 -3.23
C ILE A 123 14.04 13.19 -3.69
N ASP A 124 14.59 13.10 -4.89
CA ASP A 124 15.41 14.16 -5.47
C ASP A 124 14.57 15.44 -5.62
N LEU A 125 13.34 15.35 -6.14
CA LEU A 125 12.42 16.49 -6.27
C LEU A 125 12.16 17.17 -4.92
N PHE A 126 11.71 16.43 -3.90
CA PHE A 126 11.39 17.03 -2.61
C PHE A 126 12.64 17.50 -1.86
N GLN A 127 13.77 16.84 -2.05
CA GLN A 127 15.06 17.29 -1.53
C GLN A 127 15.48 18.63 -2.16
N ASP A 128 15.27 18.83 -3.46
CA ASP A 128 15.54 20.09 -4.15
C ASP A 128 14.60 21.22 -3.67
N MET A 129 13.32 20.91 -3.43
CA MET A 129 12.38 21.87 -2.83
C MET A 129 12.83 22.31 -1.43
N CYS A 130 13.37 21.40 -0.62
CA CYS A 130 13.95 21.75 0.68
C CYS A 130 15.21 22.61 0.55
N GLN A 131 16.12 22.25 -0.35
CA GLN A 131 17.39 22.98 -0.53
C GLN A 131 17.20 24.40 -1.07
N THR A 132 16.17 24.62 -1.87
CA THR A 132 15.80 25.94 -2.40
C THR A 132 15.00 26.79 -1.41
N GLY A 133 14.61 26.23 -0.25
CA GLY A 133 13.82 26.92 0.77
C GLY A 133 12.32 26.99 0.46
N ILE A 134 11.85 26.31 -0.57
CA ILE A 134 10.43 26.28 -0.97
C ILE A 134 9.61 25.36 -0.04
N LEU A 135 10.22 24.28 0.46
CA LEU A 135 9.61 23.31 1.38
C LEU A 135 10.34 23.31 2.72
N GLU A 136 9.60 23.55 3.81
CA GLU A 136 10.11 23.42 5.18
C GLU A 136 9.47 22.21 5.86
N LEU A 137 10.26 21.15 6.09
CA LEU A 137 9.76 19.89 6.69
C LEU A 137 9.28 20.04 8.14
N GLY A 138 9.70 21.09 8.84
CA GLY A 138 9.24 21.41 10.20
C GLY A 138 7.92 22.17 10.23
N ASN A 139 7.45 22.69 9.09
CA ASN A 139 6.24 23.49 9.01
C ASN A 139 5.06 22.59 8.64
N VAL A 140 4.11 22.42 9.57
CA VAL A 140 2.92 21.60 9.39
C VAL A 140 2.13 22.03 8.16
N TYR A 141 1.98 23.33 7.91
CA TYR A 141 1.24 23.82 6.76
C TYR A 141 1.90 23.44 5.43
N HIS A 142 3.22 23.52 5.33
CA HIS A 142 3.93 23.10 4.11
C HIS A 142 3.76 21.59 3.90
N MET A 143 3.84 20.79 4.95
CA MET A 143 3.63 19.34 4.87
C MET A 143 2.20 18.99 4.45
N GLU A 144 1.20 19.72 4.95
CA GLU A 144 -0.20 19.55 4.55
C GLU A 144 -0.45 19.99 3.11
N CYS A 145 0.15 21.10 2.65
CA CYS A 145 0.11 21.52 1.25
C CYS A 145 0.77 20.47 0.35
N LEU A 146 1.92 19.94 0.77
CA LEU A 146 2.64 18.91 0.03
C LEU A 146 1.78 17.66 -0.12
N TRP A 147 1.17 17.18 0.96
CA TRP A 147 0.26 16.05 0.92
C TRP A 147 -0.93 16.32 -0.02
N PHE A 148 -1.60 17.46 0.13
CA PHE A 148 -2.77 17.82 -0.68
C PHE A 148 -2.45 17.83 -2.18
N CYS A 149 -1.30 18.39 -2.57
CA CYS A 149 -0.93 18.54 -3.98
C CYS A 149 -0.42 17.23 -4.60
N TYR A 150 0.36 16.43 -3.86
CA TYR A 150 1.11 15.32 -4.44
C TYR A 150 0.57 13.92 -4.11
N SER A 151 -0.22 13.75 -3.04
CA SER A 151 -0.70 12.42 -2.60
C SER A 151 -1.40 11.65 -3.72
N ARG A 152 -2.34 12.29 -4.43
CA ARG A 152 -3.08 11.68 -5.54
C ARG A 152 -2.17 11.27 -6.71
N ILE A 153 -1.17 12.09 -7.02
CA ILE A 153 -0.23 11.81 -8.13
C ILE A 153 0.66 10.63 -7.77
N ILE A 154 1.21 10.63 -6.54
CA ILE A 154 2.03 9.53 -6.03
C ILE A 154 1.20 8.24 -6.01
N GLN A 155 -0.04 8.29 -5.51
CA GLN A 155 -0.95 7.14 -5.49
C GLN A 155 -1.20 6.58 -6.90
N GLN A 156 -1.49 7.46 -7.86
CA GLN A 156 -1.70 7.05 -9.25
C GLN A 156 -0.44 6.41 -9.86
N GLU A 157 0.75 6.94 -9.53
CA GLU A 157 2.01 6.33 -9.97
C GLU A 157 2.22 4.94 -9.34
N LEU A 158 1.92 4.77 -8.05
CA LEU A 158 1.97 3.47 -7.38
C LEU A 158 1.06 2.45 -8.06
N TYR A 159 -0.18 2.84 -8.40
CA TYR A 159 -1.10 1.99 -9.18
C TYR A 159 -0.53 1.62 -10.55
N ASN A 160 0.00 2.59 -11.29
CA ASN A 160 0.61 2.32 -12.59
C ASN A 160 1.79 1.35 -12.48
N VAL A 161 2.61 1.47 -11.43
CA VAL A 161 3.73 0.57 -11.16
C VAL A 161 3.24 -0.82 -10.78
N LYS A 162 2.19 -0.92 -9.96
CA LYS A 162 1.52 -2.19 -9.61
C LYS A 162 1.07 -2.91 -10.88
N ASP A 163 0.36 -2.23 -11.76
CA ASP A 163 -0.22 -2.82 -12.98
C ASP A 163 0.86 -3.27 -13.95
N GLN A 164 1.89 -2.43 -14.16
CA GLN A 164 3.07 -2.78 -14.98
C GLN A 164 3.79 -4.00 -14.41
N TRP A 165 3.98 -4.04 -13.09
CA TRP A 165 4.62 -5.17 -12.43
C TRP A 165 3.76 -6.44 -12.50
N ASN A 166 2.45 -6.34 -12.35
CA ASN A 166 1.60 -7.52 -12.32
C ASN A 166 1.38 -8.14 -13.71
N SER A 167 1.49 -7.32 -14.77
CA SER A 167 1.31 -7.74 -16.15
C SER A 167 2.59 -8.23 -16.85
N HIS A 168 3.78 -7.89 -16.34
CA HIS A 168 5.03 -8.25 -17.03
C HIS A 168 5.42 -9.72 -16.80
N TYR A 169 6.09 -10.31 -17.79
CA TYR A 169 6.63 -11.65 -17.66
C TYR A 169 7.92 -11.65 -16.85
N ILE A 170 7.94 -12.39 -15.73
CA ILE A 170 9.15 -12.56 -14.95
C ILE A 170 9.83 -13.89 -15.31
N ARG A 171 11.11 -13.80 -15.69
CA ARG A 171 11.93 -14.96 -16.08
C ARG A 171 12.29 -15.84 -14.89
N LYS A 172 12.61 -17.10 -15.20
CA LYS A 172 13.17 -18.06 -14.23
C LYS A 172 14.52 -17.55 -13.74
N SER A 173 14.75 -17.61 -12.43
CA SER A 173 16.05 -17.37 -11.80
C SER A 173 16.55 -18.65 -11.13
N GLN A 174 17.82 -18.72 -10.76
CA GLN A 174 18.43 -19.92 -10.16
C GLN A 174 17.84 -20.29 -8.77
N HIS A 175 17.12 -19.38 -8.10
CA HIS A 175 16.64 -19.57 -6.71
C HIS A 175 15.10 -19.74 -6.66
N GLU A 176 14.60 -20.97 -6.81
CA GLU A 176 13.18 -21.36 -6.61
C GLU A 176 12.12 -20.40 -7.20
N THR A 177 12.46 -19.77 -8.33
CA THR A 177 11.62 -18.74 -8.93
C THR A 177 10.80 -19.34 -10.06
N ILE A 178 9.48 -19.29 -9.94
CA ILE A 178 8.58 -19.75 -11.01
C ILE A 178 8.47 -18.66 -12.06
N ALA A 179 8.73 -19.01 -13.31
CA ALA A 179 8.60 -18.08 -14.42
C ALA A 179 7.13 -17.90 -14.81
N GLY A 180 6.74 -16.69 -15.18
CA GLY A 180 5.37 -16.39 -15.56
C GLY A 180 5.00 -14.93 -15.34
N ILE A 181 3.77 -14.61 -15.73
CA ILE A 181 3.15 -13.30 -15.46
C ILE A 181 2.52 -13.37 -14.07
N PRO A 182 2.83 -12.43 -13.14
CA PRO A 182 2.31 -12.47 -11.78
C PRO A 182 0.79 -12.59 -11.66
N ASP A 183 0.03 -11.87 -12.49
CA ASP A 183 -1.43 -12.00 -12.49
C ASP A 183 -1.89 -13.39 -12.90
N LEU A 184 -1.32 -13.98 -13.96
CA LEU A 184 -1.68 -15.32 -14.39
C LEU A 184 -1.27 -16.38 -13.35
N LEU A 185 -0.10 -16.22 -12.72
CA LEU A 185 0.35 -17.09 -11.63
C LEU A 185 -0.54 -16.97 -10.38
N PHE A 186 -1.23 -15.85 -10.20
CA PHE A 186 -2.10 -15.60 -9.05
C PHE A 186 -3.53 -16.09 -9.29
N PHE A 187 -4.14 -15.72 -10.43
CA PHE A 187 -5.55 -16.00 -10.73
C PHE A 187 -5.78 -17.34 -11.43
N ILE A 188 -4.79 -17.86 -12.17
CA ILE A 188 -4.89 -19.12 -12.92
C ILE A 188 -3.62 -19.97 -12.70
N PRO A 189 -3.28 -20.30 -11.44
CA PRO A 189 -2.06 -21.04 -11.12
C PRO A 189 -2.00 -22.42 -11.80
N GLU A 190 -3.16 -23.02 -12.11
CA GLU A 190 -3.28 -24.32 -12.76
C GLU A 190 -2.62 -24.34 -14.15
N TYR A 191 -2.65 -23.20 -14.86
CA TYR A 191 -1.98 -23.04 -16.15
C TYR A 191 -0.45 -23.25 -16.06
N TYR A 192 0.13 -22.98 -14.88
CA TYR A 192 1.55 -23.17 -14.58
C TYR A 192 1.82 -24.42 -13.73
N GLY A 193 0.83 -25.30 -13.55
CA GLY A 193 0.92 -26.49 -12.70
C GLY A 193 0.97 -26.18 -11.20
N GLY A 194 0.48 -25.01 -10.79
CA GLY A 194 0.24 -24.65 -9.39
C GLY A 194 -1.20 -24.90 -8.95
N ASP A 195 -1.45 -24.76 -7.65
CA ASP A 195 -2.78 -24.92 -7.06
C ASP A 195 -3.35 -23.55 -6.67
N ASN A 196 -4.65 -23.33 -6.91
CA ASN A 196 -5.36 -22.20 -6.31
C ASN A 196 -5.42 -22.36 -4.79
N CYS A 197 -4.85 -21.39 -4.09
CA CYS A 197 -4.81 -21.35 -2.64
C CYS A 197 -5.58 -20.16 -2.07
N LEU A 198 -6.39 -19.48 -2.88
CA LEU A 198 -7.35 -18.52 -2.38
C LEU A 198 -8.46 -19.28 -1.66
N CYS A 199 -8.82 -18.82 -0.47
CA CYS A 199 -9.82 -19.48 0.37
C CYS A 199 -11.06 -18.62 0.44
N GLU A 200 -12.19 -19.24 0.11
CA GLU A 200 -13.48 -18.58 0.12
C GLU A 200 -13.81 -18.05 1.51
N VAL A 201 -14.39 -16.86 1.55
CA VAL A 201 -14.79 -16.17 2.76
C VAL A 201 -16.29 -15.92 2.71
N SER A 202 -16.98 -16.19 3.82
CA SER A 202 -18.40 -15.86 3.93
C SER A 202 -18.61 -14.34 3.88
N HIS A 203 -19.60 -13.90 3.10
CA HIS A 203 -19.97 -12.50 3.01
C HIS A 203 -20.36 -11.91 4.38
N THR A 204 -20.94 -12.72 5.27
CA THR A 204 -21.28 -12.30 6.64
C THR A 204 -20.04 -11.85 7.42
N LYS A 205 -18.93 -12.58 7.30
CA LYS A 205 -17.67 -12.22 7.99
C LYS A 205 -17.08 -10.92 7.48
N ILE A 206 -17.19 -10.66 6.17
CA ILE A 206 -16.72 -9.41 5.57
C ILE A 206 -17.53 -8.24 6.13
N LEU A 207 -18.86 -8.34 6.18
CA LEU A 207 -19.74 -7.30 6.72
C LEU A 207 -19.51 -7.02 8.22
N GLU A 208 -19.25 -8.07 9.00
CA GLU A 208 -18.94 -7.93 10.43
C GLU A 208 -17.63 -7.16 10.65
N LEU A 209 -16.59 -7.46 9.86
CA LEU A 209 -15.33 -6.72 9.90
C LEU A 209 -15.54 -5.25 9.51
N GLU A 210 -16.27 -4.96 8.42
CA GLU A 210 -16.57 -3.57 8.01
C GLU A 210 -17.30 -2.76 9.08
N THR A 211 -18.23 -3.39 9.81
CA THR A 211 -19.02 -2.70 10.85
C THR A 211 -18.18 -2.36 12.07
N SER A 212 -17.14 -3.16 12.35
CA SER A 212 -16.23 -2.94 13.48
C SER A 212 -15.18 -1.85 13.24
N GLU A 213 -14.94 -1.44 11.99
CA GLU A 213 -13.85 -0.53 11.61
C GLU A 213 -14.27 0.94 11.50
N ARG A 214 -15.57 1.26 11.48
CA ARG A 214 -16.01 2.68 11.42
C ARG A 214 -15.71 3.41 12.73
N ASN A 215 -14.66 4.21 12.75
CA ASN A 215 -14.45 5.28 13.73
C ASN A 215 -14.01 6.57 13.05
N ASP A 216 -14.53 7.69 13.56
CA ASP A 216 -14.39 9.08 13.12
C ASP A 216 -13.08 9.36 12.37
N GLU A 217 -13.18 9.67 11.08
CA GLU A 217 -12.20 10.53 10.43
C GLU A 217 -12.12 11.81 11.27
N SER A 218 -11.04 11.98 12.03
CA SER A 218 -10.72 13.29 12.57
C SER A 218 -10.56 14.22 11.39
N GLU A 219 -11.58 15.04 11.13
CA GLU A 219 -11.59 16.03 10.05
C GLU A 219 -10.26 16.80 10.05
N ASN A 220 -9.47 16.63 8.99
CA ASN A 220 -8.22 17.36 8.86
C ASN A 220 -8.57 18.77 8.39
N ILE A 221 -8.62 19.71 9.34
CA ILE A 221 -8.92 21.13 9.12
C ILE A 221 -8.14 21.77 7.95
N TYR A 222 -6.93 21.29 7.65
CA TYR A 222 -6.15 21.80 6.53
C TYR A 222 -6.70 21.33 5.19
N GLN A 223 -7.16 20.08 5.10
CA GLN A 223 -7.76 19.56 3.86
C GLN A 223 -9.05 20.31 3.54
N GLU A 224 -9.93 20.52 4.52
CA GLU A 224 -11.15 21.31 4.35
C GLU A 224 -10.83 22.75 3.92
N TYR A 225 -9.83 23.36 4.55
CA TYR A 225 -9.37 24.69 4.17
C TYR A 225 -8.86 24.74 2.72
N PHE A 226 -8.06 23.77 2.29
CA PHE A 226 -7.55 23.72 0.92
C PHE A 226 -8.64 23.45 -0.10
N GLU A 227 -9.60 22.58 0.21
CA GLU A 227 -10.77 22.34 -0.61
C GLU A 227 -11.61 23.61 -0.77
N TYR A 228 -11.90 24.31 0.32
CA TYR A 228 -12.58 25.60 0.30
C TYR A 228 -11.85 26.65 -0.55
N VAL A 229 -10.52 26.76 -0.40
CA VAL A 229 -9.70 27.68 -1.21
C VAL A 229 -9.76 27.31 -2.69
N CYS A 230 -9.67 26.01 -3.01
CA CYS A 230 -9.75 25.53 -4.39
C CYS A 230 -11.11 25.82 -5.01
N GLU A 231 -12.20 25.61 -4.27
CA GLU A 231 -13.56 25.92 -4.73
C GLU A 231 -13.73 27.42 -4.97
N MET A 232 -13.35 28.25 -3.99
CA MET A 232 -13.46 29.71 -4.06
C MET A 232 -12.68 30.28 -5.25
N ARG A 233 -11.52 29.69 -5.58
CA ARG A 233 -10.67 30.10 -6.70
C ARG A 233 -10.90 29.33 -8.00
N SER A 234 -11.83 28.38 -8.01
CA SER A 234 -12.09 27.46 -9.14
C SER A 234 -10.85 26.72 -9.62
N TRP A 235 -9.95 26.37 -8.70
CA TRP A 235 -8.77 25.55 -8.98
C TRP A 235 -9.17 24.09 -9.17
N ARG A 236 -8.49 23.42 -10.11
CA ARG A 236 -8.70 22.00 -10.38
C ARG A 236 -7.61 21.20 -9.70
N SER A 237 -7.94 19.97 -9.29
CA SER A 237 -6.92 19.05 -8.78
C SER A 237 -5.80 18.85 -9.82
N PRO A 238 -4.53 18.85 -9.37
CA PRO A 238 -3.40 18.73 -10.27
C PRO A 238 -3.37 17.34 -10.92
N LYS A 239 -3.02 17.30 -12.20
CA LYS A 239 -2.95 16.05 -12.99
C LYS A 239 -1.54 15.52 -13.15
N ASP A 240 -0.56 16.41 -13.05
CA ASP A 240 0.85 16.09 -13.17
C ASP A 240 1.67 16.85 -12.13
N VAL A 241 2.94 16.48 -12.06
CA VAL A 241 3.91 17.03 -11.11
C VAL A 241 4.01 18.55 -11.23
N HIS A 242 3.96 19.10 -12.44
CA HIS A 242 4.13 20.52 -12.67
C HIS A 242 2.93 21.29 -12.13
N GLU A 243 1.71 20.86 -12.46
CA GLU A 243 0.48 21.43 -11.91
C GLU A 243 0.45 21.32 -10.38
N ALA A 244 0.93 20.21 -9.80
CA ALA A 244 1.03 20.04 -8.35
C ALA A 244 2.05 20.98 -7.71
N PHE A 245 3.18 21.22 -8.38
CA PHE A 245 4.18 22.18 -7.92
C PHE A 245 3.65 23.61 -7.95
N GLU A 246 2.97 24.01 -9.03
CA GLU A 246 2.35 25.33 -9.13
C GLU A 246 1.28 25.54 -8.04
N MET A 247 0.42 24.54 -7.83
CA MET A 247 -0.60 24.59 -6.77
C MET A 247 0.05 24.65 -5.38
N PHE A 248 1.09 23.86 -5.14
CA PHE A 248 1.84 23.87 -3.89
C PHE A 248 2.39 25.27 -3.58
N GLN A 249 3.07 25.89 -4.54
CA GLN A 249 3.60 27.25 -4.37
C GLN A 249 2.49 28.26 -4.10
N GLN A 250 1.37 28.16 -4.83
CA GLN A 250 0.24 29.05 -4.63
C GLN A 250 -0.37 28.91 -3.24
N LEU A 251 -0.51 27.68 -2.71
CA LEU A 251 -1.02 27.44 -1.36
C LEU A 251 -0.06 27.95 -0.28
N VAL A 252 1.25 27.67 -0.41
CA VAL A 252 2.27 28.17 0.53
C VAL A 252 2.25 29.70 0.61
N ASN A 253 2.16 30.38 -0.54
CA ASN A 253 2.10 31.85 -0.62
C ASN A 253 0.80 32.47 -0.06
N LEU A 254 -0.22 31.68 0.33
CA LEU A 254 -1.41 32.23 0.99
C LEU A 254 -1.21 32.48 2.49
N MET A 255 -0.18 31.86 3.06
CA MET A 255 0.16 31.99 4.48
C MET A 255 1.28 33.02 4.73
N GLU A 256 2.13 33.27 3.73
CA GLU A 256 3.20 34.28 3.76
C GLU A 256 2.70 35.70 3.42
#